data_AF-X0T8G2-F1
#
_entry.id   AF-X0T8G2-F1
#
_cell.length_a   1.000
_cell.length_b   1.000
_cell.length_c   1.000
_cell.angle_alpha   90.00
_cell.angle_beta   90.00
_cell.angle_gamma   90.00
#
_symmetry.space_group_name_H-M   'P 1'
#
loop_
_entity.id
_entity.type
_entity.pdbx_description
1 polymer ?
#
loop_
_entity_poly.entity_id
_entity_poly.type
_entity_poly.pdbx_seq_one_letter_code
_entity_poly.pdbx_strand_id
1 'polypeptide(L)'
;ELVNKEYKGGVTAIGDKFSDGSARVFDGVHTYNTAGSLRDMKPAEVRKWAAGTYQSWVQLADQAGKISAITVIPGYDDTKIRKPGLAVGRYGGKLYRAQWEEAVKADPHWVLITSFNEWHEGSEIEPSVQYGRQYLDLTAEYAKSFKAKKRGIIRQAGSGGLSIEEKTRLREKLEGIQIGVLAGADSMAFWWLPGVGVRTEVLTWQDVASGVLTVQKYPVLMREKLQFFNGTHSFLGVGIRPHCKKFFHELSTNRIIFHQSVANPVEFG
;
A
#
# COMPACT_ATOMS: atom_id res chain seq x y z
N GLU A 1 3.50 36.09 -1.92
CA GLU A 1 2.28 36.88 -2.24
C GLU A 1 1.55 36.44 -3.51
N LEU A 2 2.24 36.07 -4.61
CA LEU A 2 1.57 35.66 -5.87
C LEU A 2 0.74 34.38 -5.74
N VAL A 3 1.26 33.34 -5.09
CA VAL A 3 0.54 32.05 -4.91
C VAL A 3 -0.78 32.23 -4.16
N ASN A 4 -0.81 33.08 -3.13
CA ASN A 4 -2.01 33.32 -2.31
C ASN A 4 -3.05 34.23 -3.00
N LYS A 5 -2.69 34.92 -4.10
CA LYS A 5 -3.64 35.69 -4.93
C LYS A 5 -4.38 34.79 -5.91
N GLU A 6 -3.71 33.77 -6.43
CA GLU A 6 -4.24 32.89 -7.48
C GLU A 6 -4.93 31.65 -6.91
N TYR A 7 -4.49 31.16 -5.74
CA TYR A 7 -5.04 29.99 -5.08
C TYR A 7 -5.59 30.35 -3.71
N LYS A 8 -6.84 29.93 -3.44
CA LYS A 8 -7.42 30.03 -2.09
C LYS A 8 -6.55 29.22 -1.12
N GLY A 9 -6.32 29.75 0.08
CA GLY A 9 -5.59 29.04 1.13
C GLY A 9 -6.21 27.67 1.42
N GLY A 10 -5.35 26.67 1.64
CA GLY A 10 -5.73 25.29 1.89
C GLY A 10 -4.49 24.38 1.98
N VAL A 11 -4.70 23.13 2.35
CA VAL A 11 -3.67 22.09 2.39
C VAL A 11 -4.12 20.94 1.49
N THR A 12 -3.21 20.45 0.66
CA THR A 12 -3.34 19.15 0.00
C THR A 12 -2.40 18.20 0.70
N ALA A 13 -2.94 17.31 1.53
CA ALA A 13 -2.14 16.37 2.31
C ALA A 13 -1.99 15.05 1.55
N ILE A 14 -0.76 14.56 1.40
CA ILE A 14 -0.45 13.29 0.73
C ILE A 14 0.12 12.32 1.77
N GLY A 15 -0.53 11.18 1.96
CA GLY A 15 -0.12 10.17 2.94
C GLY A 15 1.00 9.27 2.43
N ASP A 16 2.00 8.99 3.28
CA ASP A 16 3.15 8.11 2.98
C ASP A 16 2.82 6.62 3.16
N LYS A 17 1.81 6.15 2.42
CA LYS A 17 1.53 4.74 2.17
C LYS A 17 0.47 4.61 1.07
N PHE A 18 0.73 3.81 0.04
CA PHE A 18 -0.34 3.35 -0.86
C PHE A 18 -1.23 2.33 -0.17
N SER A 19 -2.29 2.82 0.50
CA SER A 19 -3.33 1.99 1.09
C SER A 19 -4.68 2.69 1.16
N ASP A 20 -5.74 1.89 1.37
CA ASP A 20 -7.10 2.40 1.53
C ASP A 20 -7.24 3.29 2.78
N GLY A 21 -6.52 2.95 3.86
CA GLY A 21 -6.49 3.77 5.08
C GLY A 21 -5.97 5.18 4.80
N SER A 22 -4.82 5.28 4.13
CA SER A 22 -4.26 6.59 3.74
C SER A 22 -5.18 7.32 2.76
N ALA A 23 -5.69 6.64 1.73
CA ALA A 23 -6.56 7.25 0.73
C ALA A 23 -7.87 7.79 1.31
N ARG A 24 -8.35 7.26 2.44
CA ARG A 24 -9.54 7.77 3.14
C ARG A 24 -9.30 9.09 3.87
N VAL A 25 -8.11 9.25 4.46
CA VAL A 25 -7.79 10.40 5.32
C VAL A 25 -7.17 11.54 4.52
N PHE A 26 -6.30 11.21 3.56
CA PHE A 26 -5.51 12.17 2.82
C PHE A 26 -6.13 12.50 1.45
N ASP A 27 -5.67 13.58 0.84
CA ASP A 27 -6.04 14.01 -0.52
C ASP A 27 -5.31 13.19 -1.60
N GLY A 28 -4.20 12.58 -1.21
CA GLY A 28 -3.41 11.68 -2.05
C GLY A 28 -2.58 10.69 -1.25
N VAL A 29 -1.91 9.81 -1.99
CA VAL A 29 -1.05 8.77 -1.44
C VAL A 29 0.27 8.67 -2.24
N HIS A 30 1.33 8.37 -1.51
CA HIS A 30 2.67 8.09 -2.04
C HIS A 30 3.38 7.04 -1.16
N THR A 31 4.59 6.64 -1.56
CA THR A 31 5.52 5.91 -0.69
C THR A 31 6.91 6.52 -0.84
N TYR A 32 7.51 7.11 0.19
CA TYR A 32 8.75 7.88 0.09
C TYR A 32 9.95 7.05 -0.35
N ASN A 33 10.18 5.88 0.26
CA ASN A 33 11.36 5.06 -0.01
C ASN A 33 10.95 3.66 -0.48
N THR A 34 11.27 3.33 -1.73
CA THR A 34 10.99 2.01 -2.34
C THR A 34 12.20 1.09 -2.36
N ALA A 35 13.38 1.52 -1.88
CA ALA A 35 14.63 0.77 -1.97
C ALA A 35 14.52 -0.64 -1.36
N GLY A 36 13.79 -0.79 -0.25
CA GLY A 36 13.56 -2.08 0.38
C GLY A 36 12.87 -3.09 -0.56
N SER A 37 11.96 -2.63 -1.42
CA SER A 37 11.30 -3.45 -2.44
C SER A 37 12.19 -3.76 -3.63
N LEU A 38 13.24 -2.97 -3.86
CA LEU A 38 14.18 -3.13 -4.98
C LEU A 38 15.44 -3.93 -4.60
N ARG A 39 15.52 -4.38 -3.34
CA ARG A 39 16.65 -5.16 -2.83
C ARG A 39 16.92 -6.37 -3.73
N ASP A 40 18.19 -6.55 -4.08
CA ASP A 40 18.71 -7.64 -4.91
C ASP A 40 18.16 -7.74 -6.35
N MET A 41 17.31 -6.80 -6.78
CA MET A 41 16.73 -6.80 -8.12
C MET A 41 17.66 -6.19 -9.16
N LYS A 42 17.79 -6.86 -10.31
CA LYS A 42 18.43 -6.31 -11.51
C LYS A 42 17.45 -5.40 -12.27
N PRO A 43 17.92 -4.55 -13.21
CA PRO A 43 17.04 -3.61 -13.91
C PRO A 43 15.81 -4.22 -14.61
N ALA A 44 15.91 -5.45 -15.12
CA ALA A 44 14.76 -6.14 -15.72
C ALA A 44 13.70 -6.53 -14.69
N GLU A 45 14.11 -6.93 -13.49
CA GLU A 45 13.24 -7.28 -12.38
C GLU A 45 12.58 -6.03 -11.79
N VAL A 46 13.35 -4.95 -11.65
CA VAL A 46 12.83 -3.62 -11.27
C VAL A 46 11.75 -3.15 -12.25
N ARG A 47 11.98 -3.30 -13.56
CA ARG A 47 10.96 -2.95 -14.57
C ARG A 47 9.68 -3.76 -14.38
N LYS A 48 9.80 -5.09 -14.20
CA LYS A 48 8.64 -5.97 -13.99
C LYS A 48 7.89 -5.61 -12.71
N TRP A 49 8.60 -5.34 -11.63
CA TRP A 49 8.02 -4.90 -10.36
C TRP A 49 7.32 -3.54 -10.52
N ALA A 50 7.98 -2.56 -11.12
CA ALA A 50 7.44 -1.21 -11.33
C ALA A 50 6.17 -1.23 -12.20
N ALA A 51 6.17 -2.02 -13.28
CA ALA A 51 5.01 -2.16 -14.16
C ALA A 51 3.76 -2.66 -13.40
N GLY A 52 3.91 -3.67 -12.54
CA GLY A 52 2.79 -4.20 -11.75
C GLY A 52 2.40 -3.32 -10.56
N THR A 53 3.40 -2.86 -9.81
CA THR A 53 3.20 -2.10 -8.57
C THR A 53 2.69 -0.69 -8.84
N TYR A 54 3.28 0.05 -9.79
CA TYR A 54 2.84 1.41 -10.06
C TYR A 54 1.44 1.44 -10.65
N GLN A 55 1.11 0.48 -11.52
CA GLN A 55 -0.25 0.36 -12.06
C GLN A 55 -1.28 0.09 -10.96
N SER A 56 -0.99 -0.82 -10.01
CA SER A 56 -1.91 -1.11 -8.91
C SER A 56 -2.07 0.07 -7.95
N TRP A 57 -0.99 0.79 -7.67
CA TRP A 57 -0.98 2.00 -6.84
C TRP A 57 -1.77 3.16 -7.45
N VAL A 58 -1.60 3.41 -8.75
CA VAL A 58 -2.40 4.43 -9.45
C VAL A 58 -3.88 4.03 -9.47
N GLN A 59 -4.19 2.77 -9.72
CA GLN A 59 -5.58 2.27 -9.67
C GLN A 59 -6.22 2.44 -8.29
N LEU A 60 -5.47 2.17 -7.20
CA LEU A 60 -5.97 2.39 -5.84
C LEU A 60 -6.36 3.85 -5.62
N ALA A 61 -5.49 4.79 -5.99
CA ALA A 61 -5.76 6.21 -5.84
C ALA A 61 -6.93 6.67 -6.72
N ASP A 62 -6.98 6.23 -7.98
CA ASP A 62 -8.06 6.60 -8.90
C ASP A 62 -9.42 6.09 -8.46
N GLN A 63 -9.49 4.84 -7.97
CA GLN A 63 -10.71 4.26 -7.42
C GLN A 63 -11.18 5.00 -6.17
N ALA A 64 -10.26 5.54 -5.37
CA ALA A 64 -10.56 6.38 -4.22
C ALA A 64 -10.84 7.86 -4.58
N GLY A 65 -10.64 8.26 -5.84
CA GLY A 65 -10.71 9.66 -6.26
C GLY A 65 -9.62 10.54 -5.64
N LYS A 66 -8.41 10.00 -5.48
CA LYS A 66 -7.28 10.62 -4.79
C LYS A 66 -6.08 10.84 -5.70
N ILE A 67 -5.19 11.73 -5.28
CA ILE A 67 -3.93 12.01 -5.96
C ILE A 67 -2.98 10.82 -5.77
N SER A 68 -2.41 10.33 -6.87
CA SER A 68 -1.34 9.33 -6.86
C SER A 68 0.00 10.02 -7.13
N ALA A 69 0.97 9.84 -6.23
CA ALA A 69 2.35 10.27 -6.45
C ALA A 69 3.28 9.04 -6.44
N ILE A 70 3.79 8.68 -7.63
CA ILE A 70 4.67 7.53 -7.79
C ILE A 70 6.12 7.93 -7.55
N THR A 71 6.80 7.19 -6.68
CA THR A 71 8.20 7.43 -6.37
C THR A 71 9.14 6.71 -7.32
N VAL A 72 10.14 7.45 -7.81
CA VAL A 72 11.30 6.93 -8.54
C VAL A 72 12.59 7.25 -7.78
N ILE A 73 13.46 6.25 -7.61
CA ILE A 73 14.71 6.35 -6.84
C ILE A 73 15.90 5.90 -7.70
N PRO A 74 17.02 6.64 -7.79
CA PRO A 74 18.11 6.28 -8.72
C PRO A 74 18.95 5.09 -8.24
N GLY A 75 18.92 4.81 -6.94
CA GLY A 75 19.57 3.73 -6.21
C GLY A 75 19.56 4.06 -4.72
N TYR A 76 20.20 3.24 -3.90
CA TYR A 76 20.21 3.42 -2.45
C TYR A 76 21.44 2.73 -1.85
N ASP A 77 22.11 3.33 -0.87
CA ASP A 77 23.18 2.70 -0.09
C ASP A 77 23.32 3.42 1.26
N ASP A 78 22.78 2.83 2.33
CA ASP A 78 22.94 3.30 3.70
C ASP A 78 23.93 2.46 4.52
N THR A 79 24.71 1.59 3.87
CA THR A 79 25.62 0.63 4.54
C THR A 79 26.73 1.33 5.34
N LYS A 80 27.00 2.61 5.04
CA LYS A 80 27.95 3.45 5.79
C LYS A 80 27.41 3.91 7.14
N ILE A 81 26.09 3.99 7.31
CA ILE A 81 25.45 4.56 8.52
C ILE A 81 24.53 3.58 9.27
N ARG A 82 24.17 2.43 8.69
CA ARG A 82 23.29 1.43 9.33
C ARG A 82 23.89 0.01 9.31
N LYS A 83 23.57 -0.78 10.33
CA LYS A 83 23.97 -2.20 10.48
C LYS A 83 22.78 -3.05 11.01
N PRO A 84 22.21 -3.98 10.20
CA PRO A 84 22.49 -4.18 8.79
C PRO A 84 22.00 -2.98 7.95
N GLY A 85 22.75 -2.63 6.91
CA GLY A 85 22.34 -1.65 5.90
C GLY A 85 21.69 -2.30 4.68
N LEU A 86 21.26 -1.47 3.74
CA LEU A 86 20.67 -1.82 2.45
C LEU A 86 21.48 -1.15 1.34
N ALA A 87 21.78 -1.93 0.29
CA ALA A 87 22.37 -1.42 -0.94
C ALA A 87 21.56 -1.87 -2.17
N VAL A 88 21.24 -0.92 -3.04
CA VAL A 88 20.55 -1.09 -4.32
C VAL A 88 21.37 -0.34 -5.37
N GLY A 89 21.99 -1.09 -6.28
CA GLY A 89 22.88 -0.53 -7.29
C GLY A 89 22.14 0.38 -8.28
N ARG A 90 22.80 1.43 -8.76
CA ARG A 90 22.23 2.34 -9.77
C ARG A 90 22.25 1.78 -11.20
N TYR A 91 23.08 0.75 -11.44
CA TYR A 91 23.29 0.07 -12.74
C TYR A 91 23.53 1.04 -13.92
N GLY A 92 24.36 2.06 -13.71
CA GLY A 92 24.63 3.10 -14.73
C GLY A 92 23.37 3.86 -15.14
N GLY A 93 22.41 4.04 -14.22
CA GLY A 93 21.13 4.71 -14.46
C GLY A 93 20.02 3.80 -14.98
N LYS A 94 20.29 2.53 -15.30
CA LYS A 94 19.27 1.60 -15.83
C LYS A 94 18.11 1.35 -14.85
N LEU A 95 18.40 1.34 -13.54
CA LEU A 95 17.37 1.18 -12.51
C LEU A 95 16.44 2.41 -12.45
N TYR A 96 16.99 3.61 -12.58
CA TYR A 96 16.22 4.85 -12.59
C TYR A 96 15.36 4.98 -13.85
N ARG A 97 15.94 4.68 -15.02
CA ARG A 97 15.22 4.64 -16.32
C ARG A 97 14.04 3.69 -16.31
N ALA A 98 14.26 2.46 -15.80
CA ALA A 98 13.21 1.46 -15.71
C ALA A 98 12.01 1.95 -14.89
N GLN A 99 12.25 2.55 -13.72
CA GLN A 99 11.18 3.11 -12.89
C GLN A 99 10.48 4.29 -13.57
N TRP A 100 11.22 5.25 -14.15
CA TRP A 100 10.63 6.38 -14.85
C TRP A 100 9.73 5.97 -16.00
N GLU A 101 10.17 5.03 -16.83
CA GLU A 101 9.39 4.54 -17.98
C GLU A 101 8.09 3.87 -17.55
N GLU A 102 8.12 3.05 -16.49
CA GLU A 102 6.91 2.43 -15.96
C GLU A 102 6.02 3.43 -15.21
N ALA A 103 6.60 4.45 -14.55
CA ALA A 103 5.83 5.53 -13.93
C ALA A 103 5.05 6.35 -14.97
N VAL A 104 5.68 6.71 -16.10
CA VAL A 104 5.00 7.42 -17.20
C VAL A 104 3.87 6.57 -17.81
N LYS A 105 4.08 5.25 -17.93
CA LYS A 105 3.04 4.32 -18.41
C LYS A 105 1.88 4.21 -17.42
N ALA A 106 2.16 4.11 -16.12
CA ALA A 106 1.17 3.97 -15.06
C ALA A 106 0.25 5.20 -14.93
N ASP A 107 0.64 6.35 -15.49
CA ASP A 107 -0.19 7.56 -15.57
C ASP A 107 -0.62 8.16 -14.21
N PRO A 108 0.32 8.36 -13.25
CA PRO A 108 -0.01 8.97 -11.97
C PRO A 108 -0.29 10.46 -12.11
N HIS A 109 -0.84 11.05 -11.04
CA HIS A 109 -1.00 12.51 -10.97
C HIS A 109 0.37 13.19 -10.85
N TRP A 110 1.23 12.68 -9.97
CA TRP A 110 2.58 13.20 -9.72
C TRP A 110 3.64 12.10 -9.76
N VAL A 111 4.89 12.51 -9.96
CA VAL A 111 6.07 11.68 -9.73
C VAL A 111 6.90 12.33 -8.62
N LEU A 112 7.23 11.56 -7.59
CA LEU A 112 8.13 11.94 -6.51
C LEU A 112 9.53 11.41 -6.82
N ILE A 113 10.55 12.22 -6.60
CA ILE A 113 11.95 11.80 -6.74
C ILE A 113 12.53 11.65 -5.34
N THR A 114 12.94 10.44 -5.01
CA THR A 114 13.69 10.17 -3.78
C THR A 114 15.14 9.91 -4.19
N SER A 115 16.05 10.87 -4.05
CA SER A 115 15.90 12.20 -3.47
C SER A 115 16.72 13.24 -4.24
N PHE A 116 16.62 14.53 -3.91
CA PHE A 116 17.59 15.50 -4.44
C PHE A 116 18.98 15.21 -3.88
N ASN A 117 19.16 15.24 -2.56
CA ASN A 117 20.47 15.22 -1.90
C ASN A 117 20.51 14.43 -0.58
N GLU A 118 19.77 13.33 -0.45
CA GLU A 118 19.89 12.47 0.74
C GLU A 118 21.11 11.54 0.62
N TRP A 119 22.28 12.14 0.83
CA TRP A 119 23.60 11.51 0.68
C TRP A 119 23.83 10.35 1.64
N HIS A 120 23.24 10.39 2.84
CA HIS A 120 23.40 9.33 3.82
C HIS A 120 22.77 8.01 3.37
N GLU A 121 21.74 8.09 2.53
CA GLU A 121 21.04 6.96 1.94
C GLU A 121 21.49 6.65 0.51
N GLY A 122 22.44 7.42 -0.04
CA GLY A 122 22.95 7.22 -1.40
C GLY A 122 21.88 7.32 -2.48
N SER A 123 20.79 8.09 -2.24
CA SER A 123 19.62 8.22 -3.13
C SER A 123 19.61 9.51 -3.96
N GLU A 124 20.66 10.33 -3.85
CA GLU A 124 20.76 11.65 -4.45
C GLU A 124 20.71 11.64 -5.98
N ILE A 125 20.06 12.65 -6.57
CA ILE A 125 20.23 13.04 -7.98
C ILE A 125 21.11 14.30 -8.14
N GLU A 126 21.49 14.93 -7.02
CA GLU A 126 22.43 16.05 -6.98
C GLU A 126 23.73 15.69 -7.71
N PRO A 127 24.29 16.60 -8.52
CA PRO A 127 25.53 16.33 -9.21
C PRO A 127 26.69 15.96 -8.27
N SER A 128 27.47 14.94 -8.63
CA SER A 128 28.57 14.43 -7.82
C SER A 128 29.84 14.22 -8.64
N VAL A 129 30.98 14.05 -7.98
CA VAL A 129 32.23 13.65 -8.68
C VAL A 129 32.06 12.30 -9.38
N GLN A 130 31.32 11.36 -8.77
CA GLN A 130 31.15 10.01 -9.28
C GLN A 130 30.19 9.92 -10.47
N TYR A 131 29.12 10.73 -10.46
CA TYR A 131 28.01 10.62 -11.41
C TYR A 131 27.83 11.85 -12.30
N GLY A 132 28.61 12.92 -12.06
CA GLY A 132 28.44 14.20 -12.75
C GLY A 132 26.99 14.66 -12.67
N ARG A 133 26.43 15.12 -13.80
CA ARG A 133 25.03 15.54 -13.92
C ARG A 133 24.06 14.44 -14.35
N GLN A 134 24.53 13.19 -14.45
CA GLN A 134 23.78 12.10 -15.09
C GLN A 134 22.33 11.97 -14.60
N TYR A 135 22.11 11.97 -13.28
CA TYR A 135 20.77 11.77 -12.72
C TYR A 135 19.88 13.00 -12.85
N LEU A 136 20.44 14.20 -12.76
CA LEU A 136 19.71 15.44 -13.01
C LEU A 136 19.25 15.55 -14.47
N ASP A 137 20.12 15.18 -15.41
CA ASP A 137 19.80 15.20 -16.84
C ASP A 137 18.77 14.10 -17.20
N LEU A 138 18.87 12.92 -16.56
CA LEU A 138 17.84 11.87 -16.64
C LEU A 138 16.48 12.34 -16.12
N THR A 139 16.45 12.99 -14.96
CA THR A 139 15.24 13.57 -14.40
C THR A 139 14.62 14.57 -15.38
N ALA A 140 15.42 15.44 -15.99
CA ALA A 140 14.93 16.41 -16.97
C ALA A 140 14.31 15.74 -18.21
N GLU A 141 14.96 14.70 -18.74
CA GLU A 141 14.48 13.89 -19.89
C GLU A 141 13.10 13.29 -19.61
N TYR A 142 12.95 12.57 -18.48
CA TYR A 142 11.69 11.90 -18.17
C TYR A 142 10.61 12.84 -17.63
N ALA A 143 10.97 13.91 -16.92
CA ALA A 143 10.01 14.94 -16.51
C ALA A 143 9.38 15.63 -17.72
N LYS A 144 10.15 15.86 -18.80
CA LYS A 144 9.61 16.36 -20.07
C LYS A 144 8.60 15.37 -20.66
N SER A 145 8.96 14.08 -20.72
CA SER A 145 8.07 13.02 -21.23
C SER A 145 6.78 12.88 -20.40
N PHE A 146 6.89 12.94 -19.06
CA PHE A 146 5.76 12.91 -18.15
C PHE A 146 4.82 14.11 -18.37
N LYS A 147 5.37 15.34 -18.44
CA LYS A 147 4.58 16.57 -18.63
C LYS A 147 3.95 16.68 -20.02
N ALA A 148 4.53 16.06 -21.04
CA ALA A 148 3.99 16.06 -22.40
C ALA A 148 2.73 15.19 -22.53
N LYS A 149 2.57 14.19 -21.66
CA LYS A 149 1.41 13.30 -21.65
C LYS A 149 0.29 13.93 -20.84
N LYS A 150 -0.88 14.13 -21.45
CA LYS A 150 -2.10 14.43 -20.69
C LYS A 150 -2.57 13.15 -20.01
N ARG A 151 -2.81 13.22 -18.70
CA ARG A 151 -3.38 12.12 -17.93
C ARG A 151 -4.71 11.68 -18.55
N GLY A 152 -4.92 10.38 -18.66
CA GLY A 152 -6.18 9.81 -19.12
C GLY A 152 -7.31 10.07 -18.11
N ILE A 153 -8.52 10.33 -18.59
CA ILE A 153 -9.70 10.40 -17.72
C ILE A 153 -10.06 8.97 -17.32
N ILE A 154 -9.71 8.57 -16.10
CA ILE A 154 -10.22 7.33 -15.53
C ILE A 154 -11.63 7.62 -14.99
N ARG A 155 -12.64 7.17 -15.74
CA ARG A 155 -14.01 7.12 -15.20
C ARG A 155 -13.99 6.21 -14.00
N GLN A 156 -14.36 6.73 -12.83
CA GLN A 156 -14.61 5.87 -11.67
C GLN A 156 -15.55 4.75 -12.09
N ALA A 157 -15.10 3.50 -11.98
CA ALA A 157 -16.02 2.39 -12.00
C ALA A 157 -16.98 2.65 -10.85
N GLY A 158 -18.26 2.93 -11.17
CA GLY A 158 -19.26 3.34 -10.21
C GLY A 158 -19.11 2.53 -8.94
N SER A 159 -18.92 3.24 -7.81
CA SER A 159 -18.56 2.67 -6.52
C SER A 159 -19.26 1.34 -6.32
N GLY A 160 -18.52 0.24 -6.44
CA GLY A 160 -19.01 -1.12 -6.21
C GLY A 160 -19.28 -1.37 -4.73
N GLY A 161 -19.71 -0.34 -4.00
CA GLY A 161 -20.14 -0.41 -2.63
C GLY A 161 -21.45 -1.17 -2.53
N LEU A 162 -21.64 -1.80 -1.37
CA LEU A 162 -22.87 -2.47 -1.00
C LEU A 162 -24.05 -1.50 -1.12
N SER A 163 -25.19 -1.99 -1.64
CA SER A 163 -26.44 -1.25 -1.63
C SER A 163 -26.88 -0.92 -0.19
N ILE A 164 -27.84 -0.01 -0.04
CA ILE A 164 -28.38 0.33 1.29
C ILE A 164 -28.95 -0.93 1.95
N GLU A 165 -29.67 -1.77 1.19
CA GLU A 165 -30.24 -3.04 1.66
C GLU A 165 -29.14 -4.04 2.08
N GLU A 166 -28.07 -4.16 1.30
CA GLU A 166 -26.94 -5.03 1.64
C GLU A 166 -26.23 -4.56 2.91
N LYS A 167 -26.05 -3.24 3.09
CA LYS A 167 -25.47 -2.66 4.32
C LYS A 167 -26.36 -2.91 5.54
N THR A 168 -27.67 -2.74 5.40
CA THR A 168 -28.63 -3.01 6.49
C THR A 168 -28.61 -4.47 6.88
N ARG A 169 -28.65 -5.39 5.91
CA ARG A 169 -28.60 -6.83 6.16
C ARG A 169 -27.29 -7.27 6.82
N LEU A 170 -26.17 -6.66 6.44
CA LEU A 170 -24.87 -6.90 7.08
C LEU A 170 -24.83 -6.35 8.51
N ARG A 171 -25.40 -5.18 8.77
CA ARG A 171 -25.52 -4.61 10.12
C ARG A 171 -26.30 -5.54 11.04
N GLU A 172 -27.48 -5.99 10.62
CA GLU A 172 -28.34 -6.90 11.41
C GLU A 172 -27.62 -8.21 11.71
N LYS A 173 -26.90 -8.79 10.74
CA LYS A 173 -26.15 -10.03 10.94
C LYS A 173 -24.95 -9.90 11.87
N LEU A 174 -24.35 -8.72 11.95
CA LEU A 174 -23.16 -8.45 12.74
C LEU A 174 -23.48 -7.74 14.06
N GLU A 175 -24.76 -7.49 14.34
CA GLU A 175 -25.21 -6.87 15.59
C GLU A 175 -24.83 -7.76 16.79
N GLY A 176 -24.23 -7.16 17.80
CA GLY A 176 -23.76 -7.86 19.00
C GLY A 176 -22.49 -8.68 18.83
N ILE A 177 -21.95 -8.81 17.61
CA ILE A 177 -20.69 -9.53 17.37
C ILE A 177 -19.50 -8.58 17.61
N GLN A 178 -18.67 -8.89 18.62
CA GLN A 178 -17.40 -8.21 18.81
C GLN A 178 -16.37 -8.70 17.77
N ILE A 179 -15.89 -7.78 16.94
CA ILE A 179 -14.90 -8.08 15.91
C ILE A 179 -13.55 -7.50 16.33
N GLY A 180 -12.58 -8.38 16.55
CA GLY A 180 -11.19 -7.98 16.81
C GLY A 180 -10.47 -7.70 15.50
N VAL A 181 -9.60 -6.70 15.49
CA VAL A 181 -8.79 -6.33 14.32
C VAL A 181 -7.34 -6.27 14.75
N LEU A 182 -6.50 -7.17 14.24
CA LEU A 182 -5.08 -7.14 14.58
C LEU A 182 -4.40 -5.89 13.99
N ALA A 183 -3.48 -5.32 14.76
CA ALA A 183 -2.63 -4.22 14.32
C ALA A 183 -2.01 -4.54 12.94
N GLY A 184 -2.22 -3.64 11.97
CA GLY A 184 -1.75 -3.79 10.59
C GLY A 184 -2.80 -4.23 9.57
N ALA A 185 -4.03 -4.56 9.97
CA ALA A 185 -5.09 -4.91 9.01
C ALA A 185 -5.53 -3.71 8.15
N ASP A 186 -4.94 -3.58 6.95
CA ASP A 186 -5.19 -2.47 6.01
C ASP A 186 -6.06 -2.89 4.81
N SER A 187 -7.13 -3.62 5.07
CA SER A 187 -8.09 -3.98 4.01
C SER A 187 -9.20 -2.96 3.91
N MET A 188 -9.69 -2.64 2.70
CA MET A 188 -10.97 -1.93 2.49
C MET A 188 -12.09 -2.44 3.41
N ALA A 189 -12.07 -3.75 3.68
CA ALA A 189 -13.06 -4.43 4.49
C ALA A 189 -13.00 -4.09 5.99
N PHE A 190 -11.89 -3.58 6.50
CA PHE A 190 -11.84 -3.06 7.86
C PHE A 190 -12.64 -1.76 7.95
N TRP A 191 -12.47 -0.91 6.93
CA TRP A 191 -12.89 0.47 7.00
C TRP A 191 -14.39 0.72 6.67
N TRP A 192 -15.14 -0.24 6.11
CA TRP A 192 -16.61 -0.10 5.96
C TRP A 192 -17.39 -0.57 7.21
N LEU A 193 -16.80 -1.42 8.06
CA LEU A 193 -17.46 -1.96 9.25
C LEU A 193 -17.92 -0.84 10.21
N PRO A 194 -17.07 0.17 10.54
CA PRO A 194 -17.54 1.33 11.29
C PRO A 194 -18.66 2.09 10.56
N GLY A 195 -18.56 2.20 9.23
CA GLY A 195 -19.55 2.89 8.39
C GLY A 195 -20.92 2.21 8.31
N VAL A 196 -21.01 0.92 8.64
CA VAL A 196 -22.28 0.19 8.79
C VAL A 196 -22.69 0.02 10.25
N GLY A 197 -22.01 0.65 11.22
CA GLY A 197 -22.36 0.61 12.64
C GLY A 197 -21.90 -0.65 13.38
N VAL A 198 -21.00 -1.44 12.78
CA VAL A 198 -20.41 -2.61 13.44
C VAL A 198 -19.23 -2.16 14.30
N ARG A 199 -19.20 -2.56 15.56
CA ARG A 199 -18.12 -2.22 16.49
C ARG A 199 -16.91 -3.13 16.23
N THR A 200 -15.80 -2.52 15.89
CA THR A 200 -14.50 -3.18 15.74
C THR A 200 -13.54 -2.68 16.81
N GLU A 201 -12.76 -3.57 17.41
CA GLU A 201 -11.71 -3.21 18.36
C GLU A 201 -10.34 -3.53 17.76
N VAL A 202 -9.46 -2.53 17.69
CA VAL A 202 -8.10 -2.73 17.20
C VAL A 202 -7.25 -3.28 18.35
N LEU A 203 -6.70 -4.47 18.16
CA LEU A 203 -5.87 -5.17 19.13
C LEU A 203 -4.40 -4.93 18.83
N THR A 204 -3.66 -4.47 19.84
CA THR A 204 -2.20 -4.35 19.77
C THR A 204 -1.53 -5.70 19.95
N TRP A 205 -0.25 -5.80 19.58
CA TRP A 205 0.54 -6.99 19.90
C TRP A 205 0.67 -7.24 21.39
N GLN A 206 0.60 -6.19 22.22
CA GLN A 206 0.60 -6.32 23.67
C GLN A 206 -0.70 -6.97 24.17
N ASP A 207 -1.86 -6.57 23.64
CA ASP A 207 -3.16 -7.18 23.96
C ASP A 207 -3.19 -8.67 23.62
N VAL A 208 -2.61 -9.03 22.48
CA VAL A 208 -2.45 -10.43 22.07
C VAL A 208 -1.55 -11.17 23.06
N ALA A 209 -0.39 -10.61 23.38
CA ALA A 209 0.57 -11.23 24.30
C ALA A 209 0.04 -11.36 25.74
N SER A 210 -0.84 -10.45 26.17
CA SER A 210 -1.45 -10.47 27.51
C SER A 210 -2.73 -11.30 27.58
N GLY A 211 -3.11 -12.03 26.52
CA GLY A 211 -4.26 -12.93 26.52
C GLY A 211 -5.62 -12.23 26.39
N VAL A 212 -5.66 -10.97 25.95
CA VAL A 212 -6.92 -10.24 25.72
C VAL A 212 -7.68 -10.83 24.52
N LEU A 213 -6.94 -11.36 23.54
CA LEU A 213 -7.52 -12.04 22.37
C LEU A 213 -8.02 -13.45 22.75
N THR A 214 -9.33 -13.59 22.95
CA THR A 214 -10.00 -14.89 23.16
C THR A 214 -11.15 -15.06 22.19
N VAL A 215 -11.52 -16.30 21.86
CA VAL A 215 -12.65 -16.61 20.97
C VAL A 215 -13.99 -16.15 21.56
N GLN A 216 -14.08 -16.14 22.90
CA GLN A 216 -15.26 -15.68 23.63
C GLN A 216 -15.43 -14.16 23.53
N LYS A 217 -14.31 -13.40 23.56
CA LYS A 217 -14.33 -11.95 23.44
C LYS A 217 -14.39 -11.47 21.99
N TYR A 218 -13.66 -12.13 21.09
CA TYR A 218 -13.64 -11.81 19.65
C TYR A 218 -13.95 -13.06 18.82
N PRO A 219 -15.24 -13.40 18.65
CA PRO A 219 -15.65 -14.52 17.80
C PRO A 219 -15.24 -14.35 16.33
N VAL A 220 -14.96 -13.12 15.88
CA VAL A 220 -14.42 -12.80 14.55
C VAL A 220 -13.13 -12.01 14.70
N LEU A 221 -12.08 -12.44 14.00
CA LEU A 221 -10.78 -11.77 13.96
C LEU A 221 -10.42 -11.39 12.52
N MET A 222 -10.16 -10.11 12.30
CA MET A 222 -9.64 -9.59 11.05
C MET A 222 -8.11 -9.47 11.09
N ARG A 223 -7.46 -9.94 10.02
CA ARG A 223 -6.00 -9.88 9.84
C ARG A 223 -5.62 -9.60 8.38
N GLU A 224 -4.48 -8.97 8.18
CA GLU A 224 -3.86 -8.89 6.84
C GLU A 224 -3.36 -10.28 6.42
N LYS A 225 -3.43 -10.60 5.13
CA LYS A 225 -3.22 -11.96 4.63
C LYS A 225 -1.73 -12.25 4.45
N LEU A 226 -0.95 -12.37 5.53
CA LEU A 226 0.25 -13.22 5.63
C LEU A 226 0.84 -13.13 7.05
N GLN A 227 0.87 -14.24 7.80
CA GLN A 227 1.93 -14.67 8.74
C GLN A 227 1.45 -15.90 9.54
N PHE A 228 2.35 -16.88 9.72
CA PHE A 228 2.11 -18.12 10.46
C PHE A 228 2.14 -17.83 11.96
N PHE A 229 1.09 -18.20 12.69
CA PHE A 229 1.09 -18.26 14.15
C PHE A 229 1.19 -19.72 14.57
N ASN A 230 2.26 -20.05 15.31
CA ASN A 230 2.40 -21.32 15.98
C ASN A 230 1.75 -21.18 17.36
N GLY A 231 0.44 -21.45 17.44
CA GLY A 231 -0.34 -21.29 18.67
C GLY A 231 -1.62 -22.12 18.63
N THR A 232 -1.92 -22.79 19.73
CA THR A 232 -2.94 -23.83 19.93
C THR A 232 -4.39 -23.31 20.00
N HIS A 233 -4.71 -22.17 19.39
CA HIS A 233 -6.05 -21.57 19.45
C HIS A 233 -6.65 -21.43 18.04
N SER A 234 -7.72 -22.20 17.79
CA SER A 234 -8.43 -22.22 16.53
C SER A 234 -9.34 -20.99 16.41
N PHE A 235 -8.97 -20.00 15.59
CA PHE A 235 -9.81 -18.86 15.24
C PHE A 235 -10.48 -19.06 13.88
N LEU A 236 -11.70 -18.56 13.68
CA LEU A 236 -12.28 -18.39 12.35
C LEU A 236 -11.59 -17.20 11.65
N GLY A 237 -10.45 -17.46 11.02
CA GLY A 237 -9.66 -16.45 10.33
C GLY A 237 -10.23 -16.11 8.95
N VAL A 238 -10.73 -14.89 8.78
CA VAL A 238 -11.20 -14.40 7.49
C VAL A 238 -10.10 -13.57 6.82
N GLY A 239 -9.53 -14.09 5.73
CA GLY A 239 -8.59 -13.36 4.88
C GLY A 239 -9.31 -12.61 3.76
N ILE A 240 -9.36 -11.28 3.83
CA ILE A 240 -10.11 -10.45 2.88
C ILE A 240 -9.19 -10.06 1.71
N ARG A 241 -9.55 -10.45 0.48
CA ARG A 241 -8.81 -10.04 -0.73
C ARG A 241 -9.17 -8.60 -1.14
N PRO A 242 -8.29 -7.86 -1.85
CA PRO A 242 -8.45 -6.44 -2.15
C PRO A 242 -9.73 -6.05 -2.93
N HIS A 243 -10.40 -7.01 -3.58
CA HIS A 243 -11.65 -6.78 -4.32
C HIS A 243 -12.70 -7.80 -3.88
N CYS A 244 -13.44 -7.51 -2.81
CA CYS A 244 -14.34 -8.49 -2.19
C CYS A 244 -15.82 -8.08 -2.25
N LYS A 245 -16.44 -8.16 -3.43
CA LYS A 245 -17.89 -8.45 -3.51
C LYS A 245 -18.20 -9.91 -3.10
N LYS A 246 -17.25 -10.82 -3.31
CA LYS A 246 -17.39 -12.26 -3.05
C LYS A 246 -17.53 -12.59 -1.56
N PHE A 247 -16.76 -11.92 -0.70
CA PHE A 247 -16.85 -12.06 0.76
C PHE A 247 -18.25 -11.71 1.30
N PHE A 248 -18.87 -10.64 0.79
CA PHE A 248 -20.21 -10.21 1.20
C PHE A 248 -21.32 -11.09 0.65
N HIS A 249 -21.15 -11.59 -0.57
CA HIS A 249 -22.05 -12.59 -1.10
C HIS A 249 -22.02 -13.85 -0.22
N GLU A 250 -20.83 -14.34 0.13
CA GLU A 250 -20.64 -15.54 0.97
C GLU A 250 -21.19 -15.37 2.41
N LEU A 251 -21.03 -14.20 3.05
CA LEU A 251 -21.67 -13.87 4.34
C LEU A 251 -23.20 -13.73 4.23
N SER A 252 -23.71 -13.33 3.07
CA SER A 252 -25.14 -13.12 2.84
C SER A 252 -25.90 -14.38 2.40
N THR A 253 -25.24 -15.41 1.85
CA THR A 253 -25.91 -16.57 1.20
C THR A 253 -25.70 -17.97 1.80
N ASN A 254 -25.32 -18.13 3.07
CA ASN A 254 -25.31 -19.43 3.79
C ASN A 254 -24.48 -20.57 3.14
N ARG A 255 -23.31 -20.31 2.55
CA ARG A 255 -22.41 -21.40 2.10
C ARG A 255 -20.96 -21.15 2.50
N ILE A 256 -20.51 -21.75 3.61
CA ILE A 256 -19.09 -21.96 3.89
C ILE A 256 -18.85 -23.46 4.10
N ILE A 257 -18.02 -24.02 3.23
CA ILE A 257 -17.47 -25.38 3.28
C ILE A 257 -16.06 -25.26 3.86
N PHE A 258 -15.71 -26.16 4.78
CA PHE A 258 -14.40 -26.28 5.42
C PHE A 258 -13.32 -26.71 4.41
N HIS A 259 -12.14 -26.10 4.48
CA HIS A 259 -10.92 -26.74 3.97
C HIS A 259 -9.83 -26.68 5.04
N GLN A 260 -9.61 -27.82 5.67
CA GLN A 260 -8.53 -28.12 6.58
C GLN A 260 -7.29 -28.49 5.74
N SER A 261 -6.13 -27.93 6.02
CA SER A 261 -4.85 -28.53 5.63
C SER A 261 -4.06 -28.69 6.91
N VAL A 262 -3.96 -29.94 7.36
CA VAL A 262 -3.09 -30.37 8.45
C VAL A 262 -1.69 -30.48 7.86
N ALA A 263 -0.74 -29.71 8.37
CA ALA A 263 0.68 -29.97 8.16
C ALA A 263 1.27 -30.43 9.49
N ASN A 264 1.82 -31.64 9.50
CA ASN A 264 2.43 -32.29 10.66
C ASN A 264 3.61 -31.47 11.23
N PRO A 265 3.92 -31.62 12.53
CA PRO A 265 5.10 -31.02 13.13
C PRO A 265 6.38 -31.63 12.53
N VAL A 266 7.32 -30.77 12.15
CA VAL A 266 8.72 -31.13 11.92
C VAL A 266 9.43 -31.03 13.27
N GLU A 267 9.87 -32.16 13.82
CA GLU A 267 10.80 -32.21 14.95
C GLU A 267 12.19 -31.74 14.48
N PHE A 268 12.81 -30.86 15.25
CA PHE A 268 14.25 -30.60 15.14
C PHE A 268 14.95 -31.32 16.30
N GLY A 269 15.80 -32.28 15.95
CA GLY A 269 16.93 -32.73 16.77
C GLY A 269 18.15 -31.86 16.55
#